data_AF-A0AA36IV78-F1
#
_entry.id   AF-A0AA36IV78-F1
#
_cell.length_a   1.000
_cell.length_b   1.000
_cell.length_c   1.000
_cell.angle_alpha   90.00
_cell.angle_beta   90.00
_cell.angle_gamma   90.00
#
_symmetry.space_group_name_H-M   'P 1'
#
loop_
_entity.id
_entity.type
_entity.pdbx_description
1 polymer ?
#
loop_
_entity_poly.entity_id
_entity_poly.type
_entity_poly.pdbx_seq_one_letter_code
_entity_poly.pdbx_strand_id
1 'polypeptide(L)'
;MASSSAASASASVASARPAPRVLQIPGRPLASQKRRFMSDKVGEIRSKPSAPKAKAKAGRSDPEERDTADFKRTLKDVLNFVMPQLGRAERKQYENAKVKALGGTLEKPPWEPYSVLQRRRKGEEAARQRRLAEEQTLGVSMSATQQRKSRGQVSAQRKKQAEVARKRRPKEPDILNLGEGARERRGMVVLPKKRVRAYA
;
A
#
# COMPACT_ATOMS: atom_id res chain seq x y z
N MET A 1 -25.92 21.57 -94.36
CA MET A 1 -26.26 20.17 -94.00
C MET A 1 -25.17 19.70 -93.06
N ALA A 2 -25.49 19.67 -91.75
CA ALA A 2 -25.58 18.44 -90.93
C ALA A 2 -24.24 17.70 -90.88
N SER A 3 -23.60 17.43 -89.74
CA SER A 3 -24.12 17.23 -88.38
C SER A 3 -22.95 17.20 -87.38
N SER A 4 -23.26 17.72 -86.18
CA SER A 4 -22.54 17.56 -84.92
C SER A 4 -22.20 16.12 -84.54
N SER A 5 -21.06 15.91 -83.89
CA SER A 5 -20.84 14.74 -83.04
C SER A 5 -19.88 15.08 -81.90
N ALA A 6 -20.47 15.34 -80.73
CA ALA A 6 -19.80 15.38 -79.45
C ALA A 6 -19.65 13.94 -78.93
N ALA A 7 -18.46 13.57 -78.47
CA ALA A 7 -18.24 12.33 -77.74
C ALA A 7 -17.83 12.65 -76.30
N SER A 8 -18.74 12.29 -75.41
CA SER A 8 -18.76 12.46 -73.97
C SER A 8 -17.68 11.67 -73.25
N ALA A 9 -17.10 12.31 -72.22
CA ALA A 9 -16.42 11.64 -71.11
C ALA A 9 -17.39 10.70 -70.38
N SER A 10 -17.05 9.41 -70.30
CA SER A 10 -17.70 8.44 -69.42
C SER A 10 -16.77 8.10 -68.27
N ALA A 11 -17.00 8.76 -67.14
CA ALA A 11 -16.40 8.43 -65.86
C ALA A 11 -16.80 7.00 -65.47
N SER A 12 -15.81 6.13 -65.32
CA SER A 12 -15.98 4.78 -64.76
C SER A 12 -16.26 4.89 -63.26
N VAL A 13 -17.52 5.02 -62.89
CA VAL A 13 -17.98 4.89 -61.50
C VAL A 13 -17.80 3.43 -61.09
N ALA A 14 -16.73 3.15 -60.35
CA ALA A 14 -16.52 1.88 -59.68
C ALA A 14 -17.71 1.60 -58.75
N SER A 15 -18.60 0.71 -59.15
CA SER A 15 -19.72 0.26 -58.34
C SER A 15 -19.19 -0.55 -57.15
N ALA A 16 -18.96 0.13 -56.03
CA ALA A 16 -18.68 -0.49 -54.74
C ALA A 16 -19.93 -1.23 -54.26
N ARG A 17 -20.06 -2.51 -54.61
CA ARG A 17 -21.05 -3.40 -53.99
C ARG A 17 -20.63 -3.63 -52.53
N PRO A 18 -21.49 -3.38 -51.53
CA PRO A 18 -21.18 -3.75 -50.15
C PRO A 18 -21.10 -5.28 -50.04
N ALA A 19 -19.99 -5.78 -49.47
CA ALA A 19 -19.77 -7.21 -49.28
C ALA A 19 -20.92 -7.86 -48.46
N PRO A 20 -21.31 -9.12 -48.77
CA PRO A 20 -22.39 -9.79 -48.07
C PRO A 20 -22.05 -9.95 -46.58
N ARG A 21 -22.95 -9.51 -45.70
CA ARG A 21 -22.84 -9.72 -44.25
C ARG A 21 -23.00 -11.21 -43.96
N VAL A 22 -21.89 -11.87 -43.66
CA VAL A 22 -21.89 -13.25 -43.15
C VAL A 22 -22.63 -13.26 -41.81
N LEU A 23 -23.80 -13.91 -41.76
CA LEU A 23 -24.53 -14.18 -40.53
C LEU A 23 -23.68 -15.14 -39.69
N GLN A 24 -23.00 -14.61 -38.68
CA GLN A 24 -22.31 -15.43 -37.68
C GLN A 24 -23.36 -16.16 -36.84
N ILE A 25 -23.58 -17.43 -37.15
CA ILE A 25 -24.38 -18.32 -36.32
C ILE A 25 -23.67 -18.41 -34.96
N PRO A 26 -24.33 -18.06 -33.83
CA PRO A 26 -23.68 -18.11 -32.54
C PRO A 26 -23.25 -19.55 -32.24
N GLY A 27 -21.94 -19.73 -32.05
CA GLY A 27 -21.34 -21.04 -31.76
C GLY A 27 -21.93 -21.68 -30.51
N ARG A 28 -21.84 -23.02 -30.45
CA ARG A 28 -22.35 -23.83 -29.35
C ARG A 28 -21.74 -23.35 -28.02
N PRO A 29 -22.53 -23.10 -26.96
CA PRO A 29 -22.01 -22.57 -25.70
C PRO A 29 -21.08 -23.59 -25.02
N LEU A 30 -19.98 -23.10 -24.43
CA LEU A 30 -19.07 -23.94 -23.65
C LEU A 30 -19.81 -24.56 -22.45
N ALA A 31 -19.47 -25.81 -22.11
CA ALA A 31 -20.10 -26.53 -20.99
C ALA A 31 -20.02 -25.77 -19.65
N SER A 32 -18.98 -24.97 -19.45
CA SER A 32 -18.81 -24.11 -18.27
C SER A 32 -19.84 -22.97 -18.23
N GLN A 33 -20.22 -22.39 -19.37
CA GLN A 33 -21.31 -21.41 -19.44
C GLN A 33 -22.65 -22.09 -19.18
N LYS A 34 -22.91 -23.26 -19.77
CA LYS A 34 -24.15 -24.02 -19.51
C LYS A 34 -24.33 -24.31 -18.02
N ARG A 35 -23.27 -24.73 -17.32
CA ARG A 35 -23.30 -24.96 -15.86
C ARG A 35 -23.56 -23.69 -15.03
N ARG A 36 -23.08 -22.52 -15.48
CA ARG A 36 -23.35 -21.23 -14.82
C ARG A 36 -24.76 -20.73 -15.08
N PHE A 37 -25.30 -20.98 -16.27
CA PHE A 37 -26.68 -20.64 -16.59
C PHE A 37 -27.70 -21.52 -15.86
N MET A 38 -27.33 -22.76 -15.51
CA MET A 38 -28.18 -23.68 -14.75
C MET A 38 -27.93 -23.65 -13.24
N SER A 39 -27.11 -22.74 -12.72
CA SER A 39 -26.98 -22.54 -11.28
C SER A 39 -27.87 -21.39 -10.81
N ASP A 40 -28.42 -21.48 -9.59
CA ASP A 40 -29.29 -20.46 -8.98
C ASP A 40 -28.58 -19.11 -8.72
N LYS A 41 -27.33 -18.96 -9.17
CA LYS A 41 -26.49 -17.77 -9.02
C LYS A 41 -26.54 -16.89 -10.26
N VAL A 42 -27.76 -16.50 -10.65
CA VAL A 42 -28.01 -15.65 -11.83
C VAL A 42 -27.25 -14.32 -11.78
N GLY A 43 -26.97 -13.80 -10.58
CA GLY A 43 -26.17 -12.58 -10.36
C GLY A 43 -24.72 -12.67 -10.87
N GLU A 44 -24.12 -13.87 -10.89
CA GLU A 44 -22.74 -14.04 -11.37
C GLU A 44 -22.65 -14.00 -12.90
N ILE A 45 -23.74 -14.28 -13.62
CA ILE A 45 -23.79 -14.30 -15.10
C ILE A 45 -23.60 -12.90 -15.69
N ARG A 46 -24.11 -11.86 -15.02
CA ARG A 46 -23.99 -10.45 -15.45
C ARG A 46 -22.70 -9.79 -14.98
N SER A 47 -21.98 -10.41 -14.05
CA SER A 47 -20.71 -9.88 -13.55
C SER A 47 -19.59 -10.11 -14.56
N LYS A 48 -18.77 -9.08 -14.82
CA LYS A 48 -17.58 -9.22 -15.68
C LYS A 48 -16.70 -10.33 -15.09
N PRO A 49 -16.19 -11.28 -15.90
CA PRO A 49 -15.40 -12.39 -15.37
C PRO A 49 -14.19 -11.83 -14.63
N SER A 50 -14.17 -12.01 -13.30
CA SER A 50 -12.99 -11.76 -12.49
C SER A 50 -11.83 -12.52 -13.13
N ALA A 51 -10.74 -11.81 -13.44
CA ALA A 51 -9.54 -12.40 -14.01
C ALA A 51 -9.17 -13.69 -13.24
N PRO A 52 -8.82 -14.79 -13.94
CA PRO A 52 -8.47 -16.03 -13.27
C PRO A 52 -7.29 -15.76 -12.36
N LYS A 53 -7.51 -15.90 -11.04
CA LYS A 53 -6.42 -15.84 -10.06
C LYS A 53 -5.48 -17.00 -10.40
N ALA A 54 -4.33 -16.67 -10.99
CA ALA A 54 -3.27 -17.64 -11.25
C ALA A 54 -2.93 -18.30 -9.91
N LYS A 55 -3.22 -19.59 -9.78
CA LYS A 55 -2.70 -20.37 -8.66
C LYS A 55 -1.20 -20.46 -8.88
N ALA A 56 -0.43 -19.79 -8.03
CA ALA A 56 1.03 -19.88 -8.02
C ALA A 56 1.42 -21.36 -7.94
N LYS A 57 2.26 -21.82 -8.88
CA LYS A 57 2.84 -23.17 -8.87
C LYS A 57 3.70 -23.31 -7.61
N ALA A 58 3.24 -24.09 -6.64
CA ALA A 58 4.07 -24.61 -5.57
C ALA A 58 5.04 -25.63 -6.18
N GLY A 59 6.33 -25.30 -6.27
CA GLY A 59 7.28 -26.25 -6.88
C GLY A 59 8.73 -25.80 -7.07
N ARG A 60 9.15 -24.67 -6.50
CA ARG A 60 10.56 -24.28 -6.51
C ARG A 60 10.90 -23.77 -5.11
N SER A 61 11.26 -24.68 -4.21
CA SER A 61 11.78 -24.30 -2.89
C SER A 61 13.22 -23.85 -3.09
N ASP A 62 13.43 -22.54 -3.04
CA ASP A 62 14.76 -21.99 -2.83
C ASP A 62 15.35 -22.56 -1.52
N PRO A 63 16.67 -22.75 -1.40
CA PRO A 63 17.29 -23.24 -0.17
C PRO A 63 16.90 -22.41 1.07
N GLU A 64 16.72 -21.09 0.92
CA GLU A 64 16.21 -20.23 2.00
C GLU A 64 14.77 -20.59 2.44
N GLU A 65 13.91 -21.06 1.53
CA GLU A 65 12.56 -21.48 1.91
C GLU A 65 12.58 -22.79 2.72
N ARG A 66 13.52 -23.71 2.44
CA ARG A 66 13.69 -24.95 3.21
C ARG A 66 14.15 -24.66 4.64
N ASP A 67 15.13 -23.77 4.79
CA ASP A 67 15.57 -23.31 6.11
C ASP A 67 14.42 -22.66 6.87
N THR A 68 13.55 -21.90 6.18
CA THR A 68 12.36 -21.35 6.82
C THR A 68 11.31 -22.40 7.16
N ALA A 69 11.22 -23.51 6.43
CA ALA A 69 10.25 -24.57 6.68
C ALA A 69 10.62 -25.40 7.91
N ASP A 70 11.89 -25.77 8.04
CA ASP A 70 12.42 -26.47 9.21
C ASP A 70 12.43 -25.55 10.44
N PHE A 71 12.74 -24.26 10.27
CA PHE A 71 12.58 -23.26 11.31
C PHE A 71 11.11 -23.11 11.75
N LYS A 72 10.16 -23.05 10.82
CA LYS A 72 8.71 -23.01 11.15
C LYS A 72 8.25 -24.28 11.85
N ARG A 73 8.82 -25.45 11.51
CA ARG A 73 8.50 -26.72 12.14
C ARG A 73 8.99 -26.76 13.58
N THR A 74 10.26 -26.44 13.80
CA THR A 74 10.85 -26.36 15.15
C THR A 74 10.13 -25.33 16.02
N LEU A 75 9.76 -24.16 15.48
CA LEU A 75 8.93 -23.18 16.19
C LEU A 75 7.58 -23.75 16.62
N LYS A 76 6.91 -24.51 15.75
CA LYS A 76 5.64 -25.18 16.09
C LYS A 76 5.84 -26.20 17.20
N ASP A 77 6.91 -26.99 17.15
CA ASP A 77 7.19 -28.02 18.15
C ASP A 77 7.49 -27.39 19.52
N VAL A 78 8.27 -26.30 19.54
CA VAL A 78 8.51 -25.50 20.76
C VAL A 78 7.20 -24.91 21.30
N LEU A 79 6.36 -24.33 20.44
CA LEU A 79 5.07 -23.77 20.85
C LEU A 79 4.14 -24.86 21.40
N ASN A 80 4.08 -26.03 20.77
CA ASN A 80 3.28 -27.16 21.23
C ASN A 80 3.76 -27.70 22.58
N PHE A 81 5.06 -27.58 22.89
CA PHE A 81 5.61 -27.95 24.18
C PHE A 81 5.30 -26.91 25.26
N VAL A 82 5.42 -25.62 24.94
CA VAL A 82 5.28 -24.52 25.91
C VAL A 82 3.80 -24.16 26.18
N MET A 83 2.92 -24.19 25.16
CA MET A 83 1.50 -23.80 25.29
C MET A 83 0.69 -24.60 26.32
N PRO A 84 0.87 -25.94 26.44
CA PRO A 84 0.20 -26.72 27.48
C PRO A 84 0.63 -26.33 28.89
N GLN A 85 1.90 -25.92 29.10
CA GLN A 85 2.44 -25.58 30.41
C GLN A 85 2.12 -24.13 30.84
N LEU A 86 1.82 -23.24 29.89
CA LEU A 86 1.42 -21.85 30.18
C LEU A 86 0.09 -21.79 30.94
N GLY A 87 0.05 -20.96 31.98
CA GLY A 87 -1.17 -20.67 32.73
C GLY A 87 -2.21 -19.88 31.91
N ARG A 88 -3.46 -19.80 32.40
CA ARG A 88 -4.55 -19.10 31.69
C ARG A 88 -4.21 -17.65 31.33
N ALA A 89 -3.55 -16.93 32.24
CA ALA A 89 -3.15 -15.55 32.01
C ALA A 89 -2.11 -15.41 30.90
N GLU A 90 -1.12 -16.31 30.87
CA GLU A 90 -0.02 -16.29 29.92
C GLU A 90 -0.47 -16.73 28.53
N ARG A 91 -1.38 -17.72 28.45
CA ARG A 91 -2.07 -18.09 27.20
C ARG A 91 -2.81 -16.90 26.60
N LYS A 92 -3.57 -16.15 27.40
CA LYS A 92 -4.24 -14.92 26.96
C LYS A 92 -3.24 -13.87 26.46
N GLN A 93 -2.09 -13.72 27.11
CA GLN A 93 -1.03 -12.81 26.65
C GLN A 93 -0.45 -13.25 25.29
N TYR A 94 -0.22 -14.55 25.12
CA TYR A 94 0.27 -15.12 23.87
C TYR A 94 -0.73 -14.95 22.72
N GLU A 95 -2.00 -15.27 22.94
CA GLU A 95 -3.06 -15.05 21.94
C GLU A 95 -3.18 -13.58 21.55
N ASN A 96 -3.14 -12.69 22.53
CA ASN A 96 -3.13 -11.24 22.31
C ASN A 96 -1.90 -10.78 21.49
N ALA A 97 -0.73 -11.36 21.75
CA ALA A 97 0.48 -11.09 20.98
C ALA A 97 0.37 -11.62 19.54
N LYS A 98 -0.20 -12.81 19.37
CA LYS A 98 -0.48 -13.42 18.06
C LYS A 98 -1.42 -12.54 17.23
N VAL A 99 -2.54 -12.09 17.81
CA VAL A 99 -3.48 -11.17 17.15
C VAL A 99 -2.77 -9.87 16.74
N LYS A 100 -1.96 -9.30 17.63
CA LYS A 100 -1.17 -8.08 17.31
C LYS A 100 -0.17 -8.30 16.18
N ALA A 101 0.53 -9.43 16.16
CA ALA A 101 1.53 -9.76 15.14
C ALA A 101 0.87 -9.93 13.75
N LEU A 102 -0.34 -10.48 13.72
CA LEU A 102 -1.17 -10.57 12.51
C LEU A 102 -1.79 -9.22 12.09
N GLY A 103 -1.45 -8.13 12.77
CA GLY A 103 -1.96 -6.79 12.48
C GLY A 103 -3.32 -6.48 13.10
N GLY A 104 -3.89 -7.41 13.87
CA GLY A 104 -5.14 -7.20 14.60
C GLY A 104 -5.01 -6.17 15.71
N THR A 105 -6.10 -5.48 15.99
CA THR A 105 -6.25 -4.61 17.16
C THR A 105 -6.88 -5.40 18.31
N LEU A 106 -6.30 -5.29 19.50
CA LEU A 106 -6.94 -5.83 20.70
C LEU A 106 -8.10 -4.94 21.15
N GLU A 107 -8.91 -5.50 22.05
CA GLU A 107 -9.93 -4.75 22.77
C GLU A 107 -9.35 -3.46 23.37
N LYS A 108 -10.12 -2.38 23.25
CA LYS A 108 -9.73 -1.09 23.81
C LYS A 108 -9.70 -1.21 25.34
N PRO A 109 -8.66 -0.69 26.01
CA PRO A 109 -8.66 -0.65 27.46
C PRO A 109 -9.88 0.14 27.95
N PRO A 110 -10.40 -0.18 29.15
CA PRO A 110 -11.49 0.58 29.74
C PRO A 110 -11.09 2.05 29.88
N TRP A 111 -12.09 2.92 29.89
CA TRP A 111 -11.85 4.35 30.06
C TRP A 111 -11.26 4.62 31.46
N GLU A 112 -10.20 5.42 31.49
CA GLU A 112 -9.54 5.85 32.72
C GLU A 112 -9.47 7.40 32.71
N PRO A 113 -9.70 8.07 33.84
CA PRO A 113 -9.45 9.51 33.96
C PRO A 113 -8.00 9.86 33.61
N TYR A 114 -7.82 11.00 32.94
CA TYR A 114 -6.51 11.39 32.41
C TYR A 114 -5.42 11.51 33.48
N SER A 115 -5.76 12.02 34.67
CA SER A 115 -4.83 12.16 35.80
C SER A 115 -4.27 10.82 36.28
N VAL A 116 -5.12 9.80 36.37
CA VAL A 116 -4.76 8.44 36.78
C VAL A 116 -3.86 7.80 35.73
N LEU A 117 -4.24 7.89 34.46
CA LEU A 117 -3.47 7.38 33.34
C LEU A 117 -2.08 8.03 33.28
N GLN A 118 -1.99 9.34 33.51
CA GLN A 118 -0.72 10.07 33.50
C GLN A 118 0.17 9.65 34.68
N ARG A 119 -0.39 9.49 35.89
CA ARG A 119 0.35 8.95 37.05
C ARG A 119 0.90 7.56 36.78
N ARG A 120 0.07 6.64 36.24
CA ARG A 120 0.51 5.29 35.89
C ARG A 120 1.67 5.30 34.90
N ARG A 121 1.54 6.07 33.81
CA ARG A 121 2.61 6.20 32.80
C ARG A 121 3.92 6.74 33.40
N LYS A 122 3.85 7.77 34.24
CA LYS A 122 5.03 8.33 34.92
C LYS A 122 5.68 7.30 35.83
N GLY A 123 4.89 6.52 36.58
CA GLY A 123 5.40 5.44 37.43
C GLY A 123 6.10 4.35 36.63
N GLU A 124 5.50 3.90 35.53
CA GLU A 124 6.08 2.90 34.62
C GLU A 124 7.39 3.40 33.97
N GLU A 125 7.41 4.65 33.53
CA GLU A 125 8.61 5.29 32.95
C GLU A 125 9.73 5.43 33.98
N ALA A 126 9.42 5.84 35.21
CA ALA A 126 10.39 5.95 36.30
C ALA A 126 10.95 4.57 36.69
N ALA A 127 10.10 3.56 36.83
CA ALA A 127 10.52 2.19 37.12
C ALA A 127 11.43 1.64 36.01
N ARG A 128 11.12 1.95 34.75
CA ARG A 128 11.98 1.58 33.61
C ARG A 128 13.33 2.28 33.67
N GLN A 129 13.37 3.58 33.97
CA GLN A 129 14.64 4.32 34.09
C GLN A 129 15.51 3.79 35.22
N ARG A 130 14.90 3.41 36.36
CA ARG A 130 15.62 2.77 37.47
C ARG A 130 16.26 1.45 37.04
N ARG A 131 15.50 0.57 36.36
CA ARG A 131 16.05 -0.68 35.83
C ARG A 131 17.18 -0.47 34.83
N LEU A 132 17.06 0.54 33.95
CA LEU A 132 18.13 0.87 33.01
C LEU A 132 19.39 1.41 33.73
N ALA A 133 19.21 2.16 34.81
CA ALA A 133 20.33 2.62 35.63
C ALA A 133 21.00 1.45 36.36
N GLU A 134 20.21 0.53 36.94
CA GLU A 134 20.70 -0.71 37.56
C GLU A 134 21.48 -1.57 36.56
N GLU A 135 20.93 -1.78 35.36
CA GLU A 135 21.58 -2.48 34.25
C GLU A 135 22.93 -1.84 33.87
N GLN A 136 22.99 -0.50 33.80
CA GLN A 136 24.23 0.22 33.55
C GLN A 136 25.25 0.03 34.67
N THR A 137 24.83 0.10 35.93
CA THR A 137 25.74 -0.10 37.08
C THR A 137 26.29 -1.52 37.13
N LEU A 138 25.50 -2.52 36.73
CA LEU A 138 25.89 -3.92 36.68
C LEU A 138 26.66 -4.29 35.39
N GLY A 139 26.72 -3.39 34.41
CA GLY A 139 27.35 -3.64 33.11
C GLY A 139 26.60 -4.67 32.24
N VAL A 140 25.33 -4.94 32.51
CA VAL A 140 24.52 -5.93 31.78
C VAL A 140 23.50 -5.21 30.91
N SER A 141 23.44 -5.52 29.61
CA SER A 141 22.38 -5.01 28.73
C SER A 141 21.28 -6.05 28.54
N MET A 142 20.06 -5.77 29.01
CA MET A 142 18.91 -6.62 28.70
C MET A 142 18.15 -6.09 27.47
N SER A 143 18.08 -6.91 26.42
CA SER A 143 17.37 -6.56 25.16
C SER A 143 15.90 -6.21 25.38
N ALA A 144 15.26 -6.83 26.38
CA ALA A 144 13.87 -6.60 26.75
C ALA A 144 13.59 -5.18 27.27
N THR A 145 14.55 -4.55 27.95
CA THR A 145 14.40 -3.27 28.64
C THR A 145 14.66 -2.08 27.71
N GLN A 146 15.60 -2.24 26.77
CA GLN A 146 15.92 -1.22 25.76
C GLN A 146 14.83 -1.05 24.69
N GLN A 147 14.28 -2.15 24.16
CA GLN A 147 13.42 -2.07 22.96
C GLN A 147 11.94 -1.76 23.22
N ARG A 148 11.44 -1.94 24.46
CA ARG A 148 10.03 -1.66 24.80
C ARG A 148 9.77 -0.16 25.00
N LYS A 149 9.91 0.65 23.94
CA LYS A 149 9.18 1.93 23.87
C LYS A 149 7.71 1.62 23.64
N SER A 150 6.81 2.22 24.41
CA SER A 150 5.38 1.95 24.24
C SER A 150 4.98 2.29 22.80
N ARG A 151 4.11 1.49 22.17
CA ARG A 151 3.70 1.71 20.77
C ARG A 151 3.15 3.13 20.54
N GLY A 152 2.58 3.74 21.59
CA GLY A 152 2.19 5.15 21.63
C GLY A 152 3.36 6.13 21.57
N GLN A 153 4.48 5.86 22.25
CA GLN A 153 5.71 6.65 22.10
C GLN A 153 6.31 6.52 20.71
N VAL A 154 6.31 5.31 20.12
CA VAL A 154 6.81 5.09 18.74
C VAL A 154 5.95 5.82 17.71
N SER A 155 4.62 5.75 17.82
CA SER A 155 3.73 6.46 16.91
C SER A 155 3.80 7.97 17.11
N ALA A 156 3.93 8.46 18.35
CA ALA A 156 4.14 9.87 18.64
C ALA A 156 5.50 10.38 18.10
N GLN A 157 6.57 9.59 18.21
CA GLN A 157 7.87 9.92 17.62
C GLN A 157 7.80 9.95 16.10
N ARG A 158 7.13 8.97 15.47
CA ARG A 158 6.89 8.99 14.01
C ARG A 158 6.09 10.22 13.57
N LYS A 159 5.05 10.60 14.31
CA LYS A 159 4.28 11.83 14.04
C LYS A 159 5.13 13.09 14.17
N LYS A 160 5.93 13.20 15.25
CA LYS A 160 6.87 14.31 15.44
C LYS A 160 7.90 14.38 14.31
N GLN A 161 8.48 13.25 13.91
CA GLN A 161 9.43 13.18 12.81
C GLN A 161 8.77 13.56 11.46
N ALA A 162 7.54 13.11 11.20
CA ALA A 162 6.78 13.49 10.02
C ALA A 162 6.44 14.98 10.01
N GLU A 163 6.14 15.57 11.17
CA GLU A 163 5.88 17.01 11.30
C GLU A 163 7.15 17.84 11.08
N VAL A 164 8.29 17.41 11.65
CA VAL A 164 9.59 18.02 11.39
C VAL A 164 9.96 17.89 9.91
N ALA A 165 9.75 16.73 9.30
CA ALA A 165 9.97 16.52 7.87
C ALA A 165 9.08 17.46 7.03
N ARG A 166 7.81 17.65 7.41
CA ARG A 166 6.90 18.59 6.75
C ARG A 166 7.36 20.05 6.92
N LYS A 167 7.84 20.45 8.09
CA LYS A 167 8.41 21.79 8.34
C LYS A 167 9.72 22.03 7.58
N ARG A 168 10.50 20.96 7.34
CA ARG A 168 11.74 21.00 6.55
C ARG A 168 11.50 20.93 5.04
N ARG A 169 10.27 20.66 4.58
CA ARG A 169 9.97 20.77 3.14
C ARG A 169 10.13 22.24 2.75
N PRO A 170 10.91 22.55 1.70
CA PRO A 170 10.95 23.91 1.19
C PRO A 170 9.52 24.33 0.86
N LYS A 171 9.09 25.47 1.41
CA LYS A 171 7.81 26.07 1.02
C LYS A 171 7.85 26.23 -0.49
N GLU A 172 6.78 25.85 -1.17
CA GLU A 172 6.70 25.94 -2.63
C GLU A 172 7.16 27.34 -3.07
N PRO A 173 8.00 27.44 -4.12
CA PRO A 173 8.39 28.73 -4.63
C PRO A 173 7.13 29.45 -5.07
N ASP A 174 6.93 30.65 -4.54
CA ASP A 174 5.85 31.56 -4.91
C ASP A 174 5.60 31.48 -6.42
N ILE A 175 4.34 31.25 -6.79
CA ILE A 175 3.88 31.09 -8.19
C ILE A 175 4.13 32.37 -9.02
N LEU A 176 4.59 33.45 -8.36
CA LEU A 176 4.98 34.75 -8.91
C LEU A 176 6.43 34.82 -9.43
N ASN A 177 7.12 33.68 -9.62
CA ASN A 177 8.36 33.69 -10.40
C ASN A 177 8.01 33.85 -11.88
N LEU A 178 7.83 35.10 -12.31
CA LEU A 178 7.80 35.52 -13.71
C LEU A 178 8.94 34.77 -14.45
N GLY A 179 8.55 33.96 -15.44
CA GLY A 179 9.25 32.77 -15.96
C GLY A 179 10.70 32.91 -16.48
N GLU A 180 11.38 34.01 -16.21
CA GLU A 180 12.76 34.29 -16.63
C GLU A 180 13.75 34.36 -15.44
N GLY A 181 13.30 33.97 -14.24
CA GLY A 181 14.08 34.11 -13.00
C GLY A 181 14.12 35.56 -12.49
N ALA A 182 13.18 36.38 -12.96
CA ALA A 182 12.90 37.70 -12.43
C ALA A 182 12.20 37.57 -11.08
N ARG A 183 12.69 38.29 -10.08
CA ARG A 183 12.09 38.29 -8.74
C ARG A 183 11.37 39.60 -8.52
N GLU A 184 10.11 39.54 -8.13
CA GLU A 184 9.41 40.71 -7.67
C GLU A 184 9.88 41.05 -6.24
N ARG A 185 10.35 42.29 -6.04
CA ARG A 185 10.71 42.79 -4.71
C ARG A 185 10.13 44.18 -4.55
N ARG A 186 9.13 44.32 -3.67
CA ARG A 186 8.43 45.59 -3.36
C ARG A 186 7.76 46.21 -4.60
N GLY A 187 7.04 45.42 -5.39
CA GLY A 187 6.32 45.90 -6.58
C GLY A 187 7.22 46.25 -7.78
N MET A 188 8.51 45.92 -7.72
CA MET A 188 9.46 46.10 -8.82
C MET A 188 10.03 44.76 -9.26
N VAL A 189 10.20 44.61 -10.57
CA VAL A 189 10.82 43.42 -11.18
C VAL A 189 12.34 43.55 -11.12
N VAL A 190 13.00 42.68 -10.36
CA VAL A 190 14.46 42.63 -10.26
C VAL A 190 15.00 41.51 -11.12
N LEU A 191 15.69 41.87 -12.21
CA LEU A 191 16.39 40.93 -13.08
C LEU A 191 17.83 40.70 -12.61
N PRO A 192 18.31 39.45 -12.49
CA PRO A 192 19.70 39.17 -12.13
C PRO A 192 20.66 39.61 -13.26
N LYS A 193 21.78 40.24 -12.90
CA LYS A 193 22.77 40.81 -13.84
C LYS A 193 23.25 39.83 -14.93
N LYS A 194 23.26 38.53 -14.65
CA LYS A 194 23.63 37.48 -15.63
C LYS A 194 22.65 37.40 -16.80
N ARG A 195 21.36 37.68 -16.57
CA ARG A 195 20.32 37.68 -17.60
C ARG A 195 20.28 38.98 -18.39
N VAL A 196 20.58 40.11 -17.74
CA VAL A 196 20.67 41.42 -18.42
C VAL A 196 21.68 41.38 -19.59
N ARG A 197 22.79 40.63 -19.43
CA ARG A 197 23.78 40.42 -20.50
C ARG A 197 23.29 39.62 -21.71
N ALA A 198 22.17 38.91 -21.61
CA ALA A 198 21.61 38.16 -22.73
C ALA A 198 20.69 39.03 -23.63
N TYR A 199 20.29 40.20 -23.14
CA TYR A 199 19.43 41.16 -23.86
C TYR A 199 20.17 42.44 -24.27
N ALA A 200 21.45 42.56 -23.92
CA ALA A 200 22.34 43.65 -24.34
C ALA A 200 23.22 43.16 -25.48
#